data_AF-A0A838RGM5-F1
#
_entry.id   AF-A0A838RGM5-F1
#
_cell.length_a   1.000
_cell.length_b   1.000
_cell.length_c   1.000
_cell.angle_alpha   90.00
_cell.angle_beta   90.00
_cell.angle_gamma   90.00
#
_symmetry.space_group_name_H-M   'P 1'
#
loop_
_entity.id
_entity.type
_entity.pdbx_description
1 polymer ?
#
loop_
_entity_poly.entity_id
_entity_poly.type
_entity_poly.pdbx_seq_one_letter_code
_entity_poly.pdbx_strand_id
1 'polypeptide(L)'
;MQAANETCRFFTEGSGQAEGATVGYSVCDDNQAGFLSAFNRWGLQKIGYPISRRYERDGFVTQAFQKAIMQWRVDSGTVVLVNIFDDMSRLGLDQQLLETHQTPRTLPAGWDGTGLSFEQIVQKRQGLLASRPALRAAYMAAGDPLIFFGLPTSTVTDMGNHYAIRLQRAVLQEWKEDVPWARRGQVTIANGGTIARERRVIPEMALIPEGGSSAAANPPLDSISGNPAPPVQSNSQPPASFDATVRDIDAFWQAHLAQNSHSYRAPKVITYGSEGVQTPCGFVDGGTAAYCAGAKTIYYDASFLTSLQQQSGALTPRIVLAHEWGHHIQNELQLIQPSSLEREIQADCLAGVFASAGGQHAMSAEEQNEAASLFALAGDEEALPQDNPFAHGSSAQRQAAFTAGVQKGLPSCIAGN
;
A
#
# COMPACT_ATOMS: atom_id res chain seq x y z
N MET A 1 -26.55 -10.85 25.13
CA MET A 1 -25.33 -10.16 24.65
C MET A 1 -24.87 -10.91 23.42
N GLN A 2 -25.10 -10.36 22.22
CA GLN A 2 -24.56 -10.94 20.99
C GLN A 2 -23.03 -10.81 21.03
N ALA A 3 -22.32 -11.91 20.79
CA ALA A 3 -20.88 -11.87 20.57
C ALA A 3 -20.64 -10.97 19.35
N ALA A 4 -19.81 -9.94 19.49
CA ALA A 4 -19.29 -9.23 18.32
C ALA A 4 -18.54 -10.25 17.47
N ASN A 5 -18.86 -10.36 16.18
CA ASN A 5 -18.13 -11.22 15.27
C ASN A 5 -16.70 -10.70 15.17
N GLU A 6 -15.75 -11.44 15.77
CA GLU A 6 -14.33 -11.21 15.61
C GLU A 6 -13.96 -11.35 14.13
N THR A 7 -13.34 -10.31 13.58
CA THR A 7 -12.88 -10.29 12.19
C THR A 7 -11.37 -10.08 12.19
N CYS A 8 -10.62 -11.06 11.69
CA CYS A 8 -9.16 -11.03 11.70
C CYS A 8 -8.58 -11.23 10.29
N ARG A 9 -7.47 -10.57 10.01
CA ARG A 9 -6.58 -10.87 8.88
C ARG A 9 -5.22 -11.29 9.41
N PHE A 10 -4.68 -12.39 8.89
CA PHE A 10 -3.39 -12.95 9.30
C PHE A 10 -2.29 -12.57 8.30
N PHE A 11 -1.12 -12.19 8.81
CA PHE A 11 0.03 -11.74 8.02
C PHE A 11 1.29 -12.49 8.43
N THR A 12 2.00 -13.07 7.47
CA THR A 12 3.24 -13.84 7.72
C THR A 12 4.50 -12.98 7.54
N GLU A 13 4.39 -11.86 6.83
CA GLU A 13 5.49 -11.00 6.37
C GLU A 13 6.23 -10.31 7.52
N GLY A 14 5.55 -10.07 8.64
CA GLY A 14 6.17 -9.50 9.84
C GLY A 14 6.89 -10.49 10.75
N SER A 15 6.74 -11.80 10.51
CA SER A 15 7.28 -12.87 11.38
C SER A 15 8.81 -12.97 11.37
N GLY A 16 9.46 -12.49 10.30
CA GLY A 16 10.91 -12.65 10.09
C GLY A 16 11.33 -14.06 9.69
N GLN A 17 10.39 -14.92 9.27
CA GLN A 17 10.64 -16.27 8.74
C GLN A 17 10.66 -16.28 7.21
N ALA A 18 11.33 -17.28 6.63
CA ALA A 18 11.45 -17.45 5.18
C ALA A 18 10.12 -17.85 4.51
N GLU A 19 10.12 -17.85 3.19
CA GLU A 19 8.99 -18.19 2.31
C GLU A 19 8.35 -19.55 2.70
N GLY A 20 7.01 -19.59 2.82
CA GLY A 20 6.26 -20.76 3.31
C GLY A 20 6.00 -20.79 4.83
N ALA A 21 6.29 -19.70 5.55
CA ALA A 21 6.03 -19.59 6.98
C ALA A 21 4.54 -19.77 7.31
N THR A 22 4.26 -20.65 8.28
CA THR A 22 2.91 -20.88 8.83
C THR A 22 2.59 -20.03 10.06
N VAL A 23 3.51 -19.13 10.40
CA VAL A 23 3.45 -18.29 11.61
C VAL A 23 3.47 -16.81 11.23
N GLY A 24 2.76 -15.99 11.99
CA GLY A 24 2.50 -14.61 11.64
C GLY A 24 1.80 -13.85 12.76
N TYR A 25 1.11 -12.78 12.41
CA TYR A 25 0.35 -11.96 13.34
C TYR A 25 -1.02 -11.65 12.78
N SER A 26 -2.07 -11.89 13.58
CA SER A 26 -3.42 -11.47 13.24
C SER A 26 -3.65 -10.00 13.62
N VAL A 27 -4.33 -9.28 12.74
CA VAL A 27 -4.88 -7.95 13.00
C VAL A 27 -6.39 -8.09 12.98
N CYS A 28 -7.03 -7.75 14.10
CA CYS A 28 -8.45 -8.02 14.31
C CYS A 28 -9.27 -6.77 14.60
N ASP A 29 -10.56 -6.87 14.31
CA ASP A 29 -11.63 -6.08 14.91
C ASP A 29 -12.47 -7.01 15.81
N ASP A 30 -12.61 -6.62 17.07
CA ASP A 30 -13.39 -7.37 18.07
C ASP A 30 -13.89 -6.42 19.17
N ASN A 31 -14.37 -6.97 20.29
CA ASN A 31 -14.83 -6.18 21.43
C ASN A 31 -13.69 -5.47 22.19
N GLN A 32 -12.43 -5.74 21.88
CA GLN A 32 -11.27 -5.14 22.55
C GLN A 32 -10.68 -3.98 21.75
N ALA A 33 -10.59 -4.11 20.43
CA ALA A 33 -10.04 -3.07 19.56
C ALA A 33 -10.47 -3.22 18.09
N GLY A 34 -10.58 -2.08 17.41
CA GLY A 34 -10.83 -2.00 15.96
C GLY A 34 -9.55 -1.78 15.13
N PHE A 35 -8.56 -2.67 15.23
CA PHE A 35 -7.27 -2.51 14.54
C PHE A 35 -7.32 -2.88 13.06
N LEU A 36 -8.12 -3.88 12.67
CA LEU A 36 -8.27 -4.25 11.26
C LEU A 36 -8.96 -3.12 10.49
N SER A 37 -9.98 -2.50 11.06
CA SER A 37 -10.64 -1.31 10.52
C SER A 37 -9.66 -0.15 10.32
N ALA A 38 -8.76 0.10 11.27
CA ALA A 38 -7.76 1.15 11.14
C ALA A 38 -6.68 0.81 10.11
N PHE A 39 -6.24 -0.45 10.06
CA PHE A 39 -5.31 -0.95 9.07
C PHE A 39 -5.88 -0.82 7.65
N ASN A 40 -7.14 -1.22 7.43
CA ASN A 40 -7.81 -1.10 6.14
C ASN A 40 -7.99 0.36 5.71
N ARG A 41 -8.26 1.27 6.66
CA ARG A 41 -8.40 2.71 6.38
C ARG A 41 -7.09 3.39 6.00
N TRP A 42 -5.99 3.05 6.66
CA TRP A 42 -4.69 3.72 6.43
C TRP A 42 -3.80 3.01 5.42
N GLY A 43 -4.01 1.70 5.24
CA GLY A 43 -3.31 0.86 4.28
C GLY A 43 -1.91 0.44 4.73
N LEU A 44 -1.43 -0.61 4.07
CA LEU A 44 -0.09 -1.18 4.28
C LEU A 44 1.01 -0.14 4.08
N GLN A 45 0.88 0.74 3.08
CA GLN A 45 1.91 1.73 2.76
C GLN A 45 2.21 2.70 3.91
N LYS A 46 1.22 3.02 4.74
CA LYS A 46 1.36 3.96 5.85
C LYS A 46 1.68 3.28 7.18
N ILE A 47 1.22 2.05 7.37
CA ILE A 47 1.29 1.34 8.65
C ILE A 47 2.37 0.23 8.66
N GLY A 48 2.62 -0.39 7.51
CA GLY A 48 3.48 -1.57 7.36
C GLY A 48 2.82 -2.85 7.88
N TYR A 49 3.49 -4.00 7.72
CA TYR A 49 2.97 -5.28 8.21
C TYR A 49 2.95 -5.32 9.75
N PRO A 50 2.02 -6.06 10.38
CA PRO A 50 2.06 -6.28 11.82
C PRO A 50 3.32 -7.04 12.19
N ILE A 51 4.02 -6.59 13.22
CA ILE A 51 5.26 -7.22 13.73
C ILE A 51 5.10 -7.72 15.17
N SER A 52 3.86 -7.73 15.67
CA SER A 52 3.52 -8.19 17.01
C SER A 52 2.06 -8.62 17.06
N ARG A 53 1.76 -9.48 18.04
CA ARG A 53 0.43 -9.71 18.58
C ARG A 53 -0.01 -8.48 19.37
N ARG A 54 -1.29 -8.39 19.71
CA ARG A 54 -1.76 -7.34 20.63
C ARG A 54 -1.10 -7.47 22.00
N TYR A 55 -0.80 -6.35 22.62
CA TYR A 55 -0.23 -6.26 23.96
C TYR A 55 -0.75 -5.03 24.70
N GLU A 56 -0.59 -5.00 26.01
CA GLU A 56 -0.95 -3.86 26.84
C GLU A 56 0.25 -2.90 26.97
N ARG A 57 0.02 -1.62 26.72
CA ARG A 57 0.99 -0.54 26.91
C ARG A 57 0.29 0.61 27.65
N ASP A 58 0.78 0.96 28.84
CA ASP A 58 0.21 2.03 29.69
C ASP A 58 -1.32 1.89 29.93
N GLY A 59 -1.82 0.65 30.06
CA GLY A 59 -3.26 0.38 30.23
C GLY A 59 -4.08 0.39 28.93
N PHE A 60 -3.44 0.52 27.77
CA PHE A 60 -4.12 0.51 26.46
C PHE A 60 -3.79 -0.74 25.65
N VAL A 61 -4.82 -1.30 25.00
CA VAL A 61 -4.64 -2.33 23.97
C VAL A 61 -3.88 -1.72 22.80
N THR A 62 -2.78 -2.36 22.42
CA THR A 62 -1.79 -1.86 21.47
C THR A 62 -1.34 -2.98 20.54
N GLN A 63 -1.00 -2.65 19.29
CA GLN A 63 -0.37 -3.58 18.35
C GLN A 63 0.69 -2.83 17.53
N ALA A 64 1.87 -3.41 17.40
CA ALA A 64 2.97 -2.86 16.61
C ALA A 64 2.96 -3.40 15.18
N PHE A 65 3.23 -2.48 14.25
CA PHE A 65 3.44 -2.70 12.83
C PHE A 65 4.83 -2.14 12.46
N GLN A 66 5.34 -2.42 11.26
CA GLN A 66 6.67 -1.96 10.85
C GLN A 66 6.79 -0.42 10.95
N LYS A 67 5.85 0.33 10.35
CA LYS A 67 5.91 1.80 10.25
C LYS A 67 5.26 2.52 11.43
N ALA A 68 4.35 1.87 12.15
CA ALA A 68 3.60 2.51 13.24
C ALA A 68 3.25 1.55 14.39
N ILE A 69 2.91 2.10 15.56
CA ILE A 69 2.32 1.35 16.66
C ILE A 69 0.92 1.90 16.90
N MET A 70 -0.09 1.05 16.71
CA MET A 70 -1.49 1.37 16.90
C MET A 70 -1.90 1.17 18.36
N GLN A 71 -2.58 2.15 18.93
CA GLN A 71 -3.18 2.09 20.26
C GLN A 71 -4.69 2.32 20.16
N TRP A 72 -5.46 1.45 20.78
CA TRP A 72 -6.91 1.59 20.84
C TRP A 72 -7.32 2.61 21.91
N ARG A 73 -8.28 3.48 21.57
CA ARG A 73 -8.88 4.46 22.46
C ARG A 73 -10.32 4.08 22.70
N VAL A 74 -10.57 3.43 23.85
CA VAL A 74 -11.92 2.97 24.25
C VAL A 74 -12.90 4.13 24.42
N ASP A 75 -12.40 5.30 24.84
CA ASP A 75 -13.18 6.51 25.07
C ASP A 75 -13.74 7.11 23.78
N SER A 76 -12.99 7.01 22.67
CA SER A 76 -13.39 7.53 21.37
C SER A 76 -13.79 6.47 20.35
N GLY A 77 -13.53 5.19 20.63
CA GLY A 77 -13.73 4.10 19.68
C GLY A 77 -12.82 4.21 18.45
N THR A 78 -11.62 4.76 18.60
CA THR A 78 -10.69 5.02 17.49
C THR A 78 -9.28 4.51 17.77
N VAL A 79 -8.51 4.35 16.70
CA VAL A 79 -7.07 4.05 16.79
C VAL A 79 -6.28 5.35 16.73
N VAL A 80 -5.28 5.47 17.60
CA VAL A 80 -4.26 6.52 17.55
C VAL A 80 -2.88 5.89 17.38
N LEU A 81 -1.95 6.63 16.80
CA LEU A 81 -0.57 6.16 16.63
C LEU A 81 0.29 6.62 17.80
N VAL A 82 1.00 5.69 18.42
CA VAL A 82 1.90 5.96 19.55
C VAL A 82 3.10 6.78 19.09
N ASN A 83 3.48 7.79 19.88
CA ASN A 83 4.71 8.55 19.69
C ASN A 83 5.91 7.73 20.19
N ILE A 84 6.24 6.66 19.47
CA ILE A 84 7.17 5.64 19.95
C ILE A 84 8.58 6.17 20.21
N PHE A 85 9.00 7.22 19.49
CA PHE A 85 10.27 7.87 19.79
C PHE A 85 10.23 8.67 21.10
N ASP A 86 9.09 9.24 21.51
CA ASP A 86 8.98 9.91 22.81
C ASP A 86 9.10 8.87 23.95
N ASP A 87 8.55 7.67 23.76
CA ASP A 87 8.70 6.55 24.69
C ASP A 87 10.15 6.07 24.80
N MET A 88 10.83 5.88 23.67
CA MET A 88 12.23 5.47 23.67
C MET A 88 13.14 6.50 24.36
N SER A 89 12.86 7.81 24.20
CA SER A 89 13.56 8.84 24.98
C SER A 89 13.28 8.71 26.48
N ARG A 90 12.02 8.47 26.89
CA ARG A 90 11.64 8.28 28.30
C ARG A 90 12.33 7.07 28.93
N LEU A 91 12.58 6.03 28.13
CA LEU A 91 13.34 4.83 28.51
C LEU A 91 14.87 5.04 28.52
N GLY A 92 15.37 6.24 28.19
CA GLY A 92 16.80 6.55 28.19
C GLY A 92 17.57 6.00 26.99
N LEU A 93 16.89 5.64 25.90
CA LEU A 93 17.51 4.98 24.73
C LEU A 93 18.17 5.94 23.75
N ASP A 94 18.13 7.25 23.99
CA ASP A 94 18.61 8.27 23.06
C ASP A 94 20.09 8.09 22.65
N GLN A 95 20.95 7.66 23.58
CA GLN A 95 22.35 7.42 23.25
C GLN A 95 22.51 6.22 22.31
N GLN A 96 21.79 5.13 22.59
CA GLN A 96 21.87 3.93 21.75
C GLN A 96 21.27 4.18 20.37
N LEU A 97 20.17 4.93 20.29
CA LEU A 97 19.55 5.34 19.03
C LEU A 97 20.48 6.20 18.19
N LEU A 98 21.22 7.12 18.82
CA LEU A 98 22.23 7.92 18.14
C LEU A 98 23.37 7.04 17.58
N GLU A 99 23.89 6.13 18.38
CA GLU A 99 25.04 5.29 17.99
C GLU A 99 24.70 4.23 16.94
N THR A 100 23.52 3.61 17.02
CA THR A 100 23.17 2.44 16.20
C THR A 100 22.27 2.75 15.02
N HIS A 101 21.49 3.83 15.11
CA HIS A 101 20.49 4.21 14.10
C HIS A 101 20.70 5.62 13.57
N GLN A 102 21.77 6.32 14.03
CA GLN A 102 22.05 7.71 13.67
C GLN A 102 20.81 8.60 13.86
N THR A 103 20.03 8.31 14.90
CA THR A 103 18.83 9.06 15.26
C THR A 103 19.22 10.22 16.17
N PRO A 104 18.93 11.48 15.79
CA PRO A 104 19.28 12.62 16.63
C PRO A 104 18.63 12.56 18.02
N ARG A 105 19.30 13.16 19.02
CA ARG A 105 18.72 13.32 20.36
C ARG A 105 17.52 14.26 20.33
N THR A 106 16.57 14.05 21.24
CA THR A 106 15.40 14.93 21.36
C THR A 106 15.81 16.35 21.77
N LEU A 107 15.00 17.33 21.37
CA LEU A 107 15.07 18.71 21.84
C LEU A 107 14.98 18.73 23.37
N PRO A 108 15.68 19.69 24.03
CA PRO A 108 15.63 19.82 25.48
C PRO A 108 14.23 20.12 25.98
N ALA A 109 13.94 19.71 27.22
CA ALA A 109 12.68 20.05 27.88
C ALA A 109 12.45 21.57 27.87
N GLY A 110 11.21 22.00 27.58
CA GLY A 110 10.86 23.42 27.51
C GLY A 110 11.25 24.14 26.21
N TRP A 111 11.80 23.44 25.20
CA TRP A 111 12.21 24.06 23.93
C TRP A 111 11.09 24.82 23.21
N ASP A 112 9.84 24.32 23.28
CA ASP A 112 8.70 25.00 22.68
C ASP A 112 8.42 26.36 23.34
N GLY A 113 8.83 26.54 24.60
CA GLY A 113 8.47 27.70 25.42
C GLY A 113 7.07 27.57 26.02
N THR A 114 6.61 28.63 26.68
CA THR A 114 5.27 28.71 27.28
C THR A 114 4.38 29.69 26.51
N GLY A 115 3.07 29.50 26.55
CA GLY A 115 2.10 30.47 26.01
C GLY A 115 1.87 30.40 24.49
N LEU A 116 2.43 29.39 23.81
CA LEU A 116 2.12 29.11 22.41
C LEU A 116 0.85 28.27 22.29
N SER A 117 0.04 28.56 21.27
CA SER A 117 -1.05 27.67 20.85
C SER A 117 -0.51 26.38 20.25
N PHE A 118 -1.36 25.35 20.14
CA PHE A 118 -0.99 24.10 19.47
C PHE A 118 -0.55 24.34 18.01
N GLU A 119 -1.26 25.19 17.26
CA GLU A 119 -0.90 25.55 15.89
C GLU A 119 0.48 26.22 15.82
N GLN A 120 0.78 27.12 16.76
CA GLN A 120 2.10 27.77 16.83
C GLN A 120 3.21 26.77 17.17
N ILE A 121 2.95 25.79 18.03
CA ILE A 121 3.91 24.71 18.32
C ILE A 121 4.14 23.85 17.08
N VAL A 122 3.07 23.49 16.36
CA VAL A 122 3.15 22.73 15.10
C VAL A 122 4.00 23.47 14.08
N GLN A 123 3.71 24.75 13.83
CA GLN A 123 4.47 25.60 12.91
C GLN A 123 5.94 25.73 13.33
N LYS A 124 6.19 25.98 14.63
CA LYS A 124 7.54 26.10 15.18
C LYS A 124 8.36 24.82 14.97
N ARG A 125 7.79 23.66 15.26
CA ARG A 125 8.46 22.36 15.11
C ARG A 125 8.63 21.96 13.65
N GLN A 126 7.62 22.16 12.79
CA GLN A 126 7.78 21.96 11.35
C GLN A 126 8.84 22.90 10.74
N GLY A 127 9.04 24.08 11.34
CA GLY A 127 10.13 25.00 11.00
C GLY A 127 11.53 24.40 11.13
N LEU A 128 11.72 23.36 11.95
CA LEU A 128 13.01 22.65 12.08
C LEU A 128 13.45 21.98 10.77
N LEU A 129 12.52 21.71 9.84
CA LEU A 129 12.81 21.17 8.51
C LEU A 129 13.25 22.24 7.50
N ALA A 130 13.15 23.54 7.84
CA ALA A 130 13.36 24.63 6.88
C ALA A 130 14.78 24.67 6.28
N SER A 131 15.79 24.20 7.02
CA SER A 131 17.16 24.13 6.53
C SER A 131 17.40 23.02 5.50
N ARG A 132 16.45 22.11 5.30
CA ARG A 132 16.56 20.95 4.39
C ARG A 132 15.26 20.75 3.60
N PRO A 133 15.15 21.35 2.39
CA PRO A 133 13.96 21.24 1.56
C PRO A 133 13.57 19.79 1.22
N ALA A 134 14.54 18.89 1.05
CA ALA A 134 14.27 17.47 0.77
C ALA A 134 13.57 16.78 1.95
N LEU A 135 14.08 16.95 3.18
CA LEU A 135 13.42 16.45 4.40
C LEU A 135 12.03 17.05 4.59
N ARG A 136 11.87 18.36 4.31
CA ARG A 136 10.57 19.02 4.37
C ARG A 136 9.58 18.44 3.35
N ALA A 137 10.02 18.20 2.12
CA ALA A 137 9.19 17.62 1.07
C ALA A 137 8.76 16.20 1.44
N ALA A 138 9.69 15.36 1.90
CA ALA A 138 9.39 14.00 2.35
C ALA A 138 8.41 13.97 3.53
N TYR A 139 8.56 14.88 4.50
CA TYR A 139 7.61 15.04 5.58
C TYR A 139 6.21 15.37 5.03
N MET A 140 6.08 16.40 4.19
CA MET A 140 4.78 16.85 3.67
C MET A 140 4.11 15.86 2.71
N ALA A 141 4.86 14.95 2.10
CA ALA A 141 4.34 13.95 1.17
C ALA A 141 3.47 12.87 1.82
N ALA A 142 3.46 12.74 3.16
CA ALA A 142 2.69 11.70 3.86
C ALA A 142 1.15 11.93 3.87
N GLY A 143 0.65 13.01 3.26
CA GLY A 143 -0.76 13.40 3.22
C GLY A 143 -1.26 13.98 4.54
N ASP A 144 -1.06 13.25 5.65
CA ASP A 144 -1.21 13.76 7.02
C ASP A 144 0.04 13.43 7.85
N PRO A 145 1.09 14.24 7.75
CA PRO A 145 2.34 13.94 8.43
C PRO A 145 2.23 14.06 9.96
N LEU A 146 1.28 14.82 10.50
CA LEU A 146 1.09 14.88 11.95
C LEU A 146 0.54 13.56 12.51
N ILE A 147 -0.33 12.88 11.75
CA ILE A 147 -0.79 11.55 12.12
C ILE A 147 0.34 10.53 11.98
N PHE A 148 0.96 10.42 10.80
CA PHE A 148 1.86 9.29 10.51
C PHE A 148 3.29 9.46 11.04
N PHE A 149 3.82 10.68 11.03
CA PHE A 149 5.17 10.99 11.51
C PHE A 149 5.17 11.68 12.88
N GLY A 150 4.14 12.47 13.16
CA GLY A 150 4.10 13.38 14.30
C GLY A 150 5.09 14.52 14.15
N LEU A 151 5.23 15.33 15.20
CA LEU A 151 6.04 16.53 15.15
C LEU A 151 7.54 16.21 15.08
N PRO A 152 8.35 17.07 14.43
CA PRO A 152 9.79 17.04 14.63
C PRO A 152 10.15 17.20 16.12
N THR A 153 11.04 16.34 16.60
CA THR A 153 11.51 16.29 17.99
C THR A 153 13.01 16.50 18.11
N SER A 154 13.73 16.76 17.00
CA SER A 154 15.13 17.18 17.00
C SER A 154 15.37 18.30 15.98
N THR A 155 16.52 18.97 16.08
CA THR A 155 17.06 19.71 14.93
C THR A 155 17.53 18.74 13.86
N VAL A 156 17.60 19.22 12.61
CA VAL A 156 18.37 18.53 11.56
C VAL A 156 19.83 18.43 12.03
N THR A 157 20.38 17.23 12.00
CA THR A 157 21.74 16.95 12.47
C THR A 157 22.52 16.25 11.37
N ASP A 158 23.78 16.64 11.15
CA ASP A 158 24.69 15.93 10.24
C ASP A 158 25.22 14.66 10.94
N MET A 159 24.93 13.50 10.37
CA MET A 159 25.32 12.19 10.88
C MET A 159 26.56 11.63 10.17
N GLY A 160 27.26 12.45 9.37
CA GLY A 160 28.39 12.05 8.55
C GLY A 160 27.95 11.85 7.10
N ASN A 161 27.40 10.69 6.78
CA ASN A 161 26.97 10.32 5.42
C ASN A 161 25.54 10.77 5.04
N HIS A 162 24.76 11.27 6.00
CA HIS A 162 23.42 11.81 5.76
C HIS A 162 23.07 12.90 6.79
N TYR A 163 22.05 13.70 6.48
CA TYR A 163 21.38 14.54 7.47
C TYR A 163 20.17 13.81 8.02
N ALA A 164 19.97 13.84 9.34
CA ALA A 164 18.84 13.18 9.99
C ALA A 164 18.00 14.18 10.79
N ILE A 165 16.69 13.96 10.83
CA ILE A 165 15.78 14.61 11.77
C ILE A 165 14.85 13.58 12.39
N ARG A 166 14.73 13.62 13.72
CA ARG A 166 13.83 12.77 14.49
C ARG A 166 12.44 13.39 14.54
N LEU A 167 11.44 12.54 14.38
CA LEU A 167 10.02 12.84 14.52
C LEU A 167 9.47 12.01 15.70
N GLN A 168 8.19 12.19 16.05
CA GLN A 168 7.58 11.40 17.12
C GLN A 168 7.42 9.91 16.76
N ARG A 169 7.37 9.56 15.47
CA ARG A 169 7.08 8.19 14.99
C ARG A 169 8.05 7.65 13.93
N ALA A 170 8.94 8.48 13.39
CA ALA A 170 9.90 8.09 12.37
C ALA A 170 11.17 8.95 12.44
N VAL A 171 12.18 8.60 11.64
CA VAL A 171 13.36 9.45 11.36
C VAL A 171 13.46 9.65 9.87
N LEU A 172 13.62 10.89 9.42
CA LEU A 172 13.90 11.18 8.01
C LEU A 172 15.41 11.36 7.82
N GLN A 173 15.96 10.74 6.77
CA GLN A 173 17.39 10.71 6.48
C GLN A 173 17.65 11.16 5.04
N GLU A 174 18.26 12.33 4.85
CA GLU A 174 18.67 12.86 3.54
C GLU A 174 20.13 12.49 3.26
N TRP A 175 20.36 11.61 2.29
CA TRP A 175 21.68 11.03 2.02
C TRP A 175 22.61 12.02 1.31
N LYS A 176 23.85 12.14 1.79
CA LYS A 176 24.89 13.04 1.22
C LYS A 176 25.72 12.35 0.14
N GLU A 177 25.59 11.03 0.02
CA GLU A 177 26.32 10.17 -0.90
C GLU A 177 25.44 8.98 -1.29
N ASP A 178 25.81 8.30 -2.38
CA ASP A 178 25.13 7.08 -2.80
C ASP A 178 25.49 5.94 -1.84
N VAL A 179 24.47 5.25 -1.36
CA VAL A 179 24.55 4.03 -0.55
C VAL A 179 23.70 2.94 -1.19
N PRO A 180 23.87 1.65 -0.86
CA PRO A 180 23.18 0.56 -1.56
C PRO A 180 21.64 0.68 -1.61
N TRP A 181 21.03 1.38 -0.65
CA TRP A 181 19.59 1.55 -0.52
C TRP A 181 19.08 2.97 -0.84
N ALA A 182 19.97 3.94 -1.09
CA ALA A 182 19.57 5.32 -1.35
C ALA A 182 20.60 6.11 -2.15
N ARG A 183 20.14 7.00 -3.02
CA ARG A 183 21.00 7.92 -3.78
C ARG A 183 21.28 9.20 -3.00
N ARG A 184 22.37 9.90 -3.35
CA ARG A 184 22.65 11.26 -2.90
C ARG A 184 21.42 12.16 -3.16
N GLY A 185 20.96 12.85 -2.12
CA GLY A 185 19.80 13.73 -2.12
C GLY A 185 18.46 13.02 -1.89
N GLN A 186 18.42 11.69 -1.91
CA GLN A 186 17.22 10.93 -1.58
C GLN A 186 16.96 10.99 -0.07
N VAL A 187 15.67 11.01 0.30
CA VAL A 187 15.24 10.87 1.69
C VAL A 187 14.74 9.46 1.92
N THR A 188 15.28 8.77 2.92
CA THR A 188 14.72 7.52 3.44
C THR A 188 14.06 7.74 4.80
N ILE A 189 13.19 6.80 5.18
CA ILE A 189 12.43 6.84 6.41
C ILE A 189 12.84 5.65 7.27
N ALA A 190 13.38 5.92 8.46
CA ALA A 190 13.59 4.90 9.47
C ALA A 190 12.30 4.71 10.26
N ASN A 191 11.75 3.50 10.17
CA ASN A 191 10.42 3.17 10.67
C ASN A 191 10.40 2.96 12.19
N GLY A 192 9.56 3.72 12.91
CA GLY A 192 9.56 3.70 14.37
C GLY A 192 9.13 2.36 14.99
N GLY A 193 8.23 1.61 14.34
CA GLY A 193 7.80 0.30 14.82
C GLY A 193 8.91 -0.75 14.76
N THR A 194 9.62 -0.83 13.63
CA THR A 194 10.80 -1.70 13.47
C THR A 194 11.89 -1.35 14.48
N ILE A 195 12.21 -0.06 14.65
CA ILE A 195 13.22 0.38 15.64
C ILE A 195 12.78 0.01 17.06
N ALA A 196 11.50 0.16 17.40
CA ALA A 196 10.98 -0.22 18.71
C ALA A 196 11.08 -1.74 18.98
N ARG A 197 10.87 -2.57 17.95
CA ARG A 197 11.13 -4.03 18.03
C ARG A 197 12.60 -4.30 18.32
N GLU A 198 13.51 -3.71 17.56
CA GLU A 198 14.95 -3.91 17.74
C GLU A 198 15.47 -3.43 19.09
N ARG A 199 14.88 -2.35 19.62
CA ARG A 199 15.21 -1.81 20.94
C ARG A 199 14.50 -2.52 22.09
N ARG A 200 13.73 -3.59 21.80
CA ARG A 200 12.96 -4.38 22.79
C ARG A 200 12.01 -3.52 23.63
N VAL A 201 11.43 -2.50 23.01
CA VAL A 201 10.38 -1.66 23.62
C VAL A 201 9.05 -2.41 23.58
N ILE A 202 8.85 -3.23 22.55
CA ILE A 202 7.68 -4.12 22.43
C ILE A 202 7.93 -5.35 23.32
N PRO A 203 6.96 -5.78 24.15
CA PRO A 203 7.11 -6.95 25.00
C PRO A 203 7.45 -8.22 24.21
N GLU A 204 8.41 -9.01 24.69
CA GLU A 204 8.89 -10.21 23.98
C GLU A 204 7.77 -11.19 23.65
N MET A 205 6.81 -11.37 24.56
CA MET A 205 5.64 -12.23 24.35
C MET A 205 4.74 -11.79 23.18
N ALA A 206 4.74 -10.50 22.85
CA ALA A 206 4.00 -9.96 21.72
C ALA A 206 4.74 -10.20 20.40
N LEU A 207 6.07 -10.36 20.43
CA LEU A 207 6.91 -10.63 19.26
C LEU A 207 6.99 -12.12 18.90
N ILE A 208 6.32 -12.99 19.66
CA ILE A 208 6.19 -14.40 19.31
C ILE A 208 5.08 -14.51 18.26
N PRO A 209 5.39 -14.88 17.00
CA PRO A 209 4.37 -15.05 15.98
C PRO A 209 3.48 -16.25 16.34
N GLU A 210 2.20 -16.14 16.02
CA GLU A 210 1.23 -17.21 16.24
C GLU A 210 1.13 -18.09 15.00
N GLY A 211 0.97 -19.40 15.20
CA GLY A 211 0.66 -20.30 14.10
C GLY A 211 -0.72 -19.98 13.55
N GLY A 212 -0.88 -20.05 12.24
CA GLY A 212 -2.18 -19.99 11.59
C GLY A 212 -3.04 -21.17 12.05
N SER A 213 -3.76 -21.02 13.16
CA SER A 213 -4.73 -22.02 13.60
C SER A 213 -5.92 -21.94 12.65
N SER A 214 -6.23 -23.06 12.01
CA SER A 214 -7.49 -23.31 11.36
C SER A 214 -8.66 -23.01 12.31
N ALA A 215 -9.28 -21.85 12.15
CA ALA A 215 -10.67 -21.60 12.50
C ALA A 215 -11.34 -21.20 11.16
N ALA A 216 -11.98 -22.08 10.40
CA ALA A 216 -12.46 -23.43 10.62
C ALA A 216 -11.95 -24.40 9.53
N ALA A 217 -11.75 -25.67 9.89
CA ALA A 217 -11.46 -26.74 8.95
C ALA A 217 -12.65 -26.95 8.00
N ASN A 218 -12.45 -26.75 6.71
CA ASN A 218 -13.36 -27.26 5.69
C ASN A 218 -13.22 -28.80 5.61
N PRO A 219 -14.32 -29.57 5.58
CA PRO A 219 -14.25 -31.00 5.29
C PRO A 219 -13.85 -31.23 3.81
N PRO A 220 -13.36 -32.43 3.44
CA PRO A 220 -12.96 -32.73 2.07
C PRO A 220 -14.16 -32.68 1.13
N LEU A 221 -13.91 -32.11 -0.06
CA LEU A 221 -14.81 -32.12 -1.20
C LEU A 221 -15.09 -33.56 -1.64
N ASP A 222 -16.28 -34.08 -1.34
CA ASP A 222 -16.99 -34.94 -2.26
C ASP A 222 -18.50 -34.98 -1.98
N SER A 223 -19.26 -34.73 -3.06
CA SER A 223 -20.65 -35.15 -3.28
C SER A 223 -21.76 -34.55 -2.39
N ILE A 224 -22.22 -33.33 -2.66
CA ILE A 224 -23.67 -32.99 -2.58
C ILE A 224 -24.05 -32.03 -3.72
N SER A 225 -24.94 -32.51 -4.58
CA SER A 225 -25.73 -31.73 -5.53
C SER A 225 -26.58 -30.69 -4.79
N GLY A 226 -26.39 -29.41 -5.10
CA GLY A 226 -27.22 -28.32 -4.59
C GLY A 226 -26.85 -26.99 -5.24
N ASN A 227 -27.83 -26.36 -5.87
CA ASN A 227 -27.77 -25.16 -6.72
C ASN A 227 -26.73 -24.07 -6.37
N PRO A 228 -26.26 -23.30 -7.38
CA PRO A 228 -25.33 -22.19 -7.16
C PRO A 228 -25.94 -21.15 -6.22
N ALA A 229 -25.15 -20.72 -5.23
CA ALA A 229 -25.48 -19.55 -4.42
C ALA A 229 -25.58 -18.31 -5.34
N PRO A 230 -26.53 -17.40 -5.08
CA PRO A 230 -26.68 -16.19 -5.89
C PRO A 230 -25.48 -15.26 -5.69
N PRO A 231 -25.16 -14.40 -6.67
CA PRO A 231 -24.08 -13.44 -6.52
C PRO A 231 -24.39 -12.53 -5.32
N VAL A 232 -23.43 -12.39 -4.42
CA VAL A 232 -23.49 -11.38 -3.35
C VAL A 232 -23.38 -10.02 -4.05
N GLN A 233 -24.52 -9.37 -4.26
CA GLN A 233 -24.55 -7.99 -4.71
C GLN A 233 -24.30 -7.08 -3.51
N SER A 234 -23.14 -6.45 -3.51
CA SER A 234 -22.86 -5.28 -2.67
C SER A 234 -23.76 -4.11 -3.12
N ASN A 235 -24.38 -3.43 -2.15
CA ASN A 235 -25.32 -2.32 -2.38
C ASN A 235 -24.65 -0.99 -2.81
N SER A 236 -23.34 -0.96 -3.04
CA SER A 236 -22.68 0.18 -3.67
C SER A 236 -22.56 -0.05 -5.18
N GLN A 237 -23.57 0.38 -5.94
CA GLN A 237 -23.45 0.43 -7.39
C GLN A 237 -22.29 1.35 -7.78
N PRO A 238 -21.37 0.91 -8.66
CA PRO A 238 -20.31 1.78 -9.15
C PRO A 238 -20.92 3.01 -9.86
N PRO A 239 -20.24 4.17 -9.84
CA PRO A 239 -20.65 5.32 -10.63
C PRO A 239 -20.83 4.94 -12.12
N ALA A 240 -21.83 5.51 -12.79
CA ALA A 240 -22.10 5.25 -14.22
C ALA A 240 -20.89 5.57 -15.14
N SER A 241 -19.95 6.41 -14.68
CA SER A 241 -18.68 6.68 -15.36
C SER A 241 -17.76 5.46 -15.44
N PHE A 242 -17.90 4.47 -14.54
CA PHE A 242 -17.10 3.24 -14.57
C PHE A 242 -17.63 2.29 -15.65
N ASP A 243 -18.95 2.22 -15.82
CA ASP A 243 -19.54 1.46 -16.94
C ASP A 243 -19.14 2.05 -18.30
N ALA A 244 -19.04 3.38 -18.40
CA ALA A 244 -18.52 4.04 -19.59
C ALA A 244 -17.05 3.68 -19.84
N THR A 245 -16.22 3.73 -18.80
CA THR A 245 -14.81 3.30 -18.84
C THR A 245 -14.67 1.85 -19.33
N VAL A 246 -15.47 0.94 -18.79
CA VAL A 246 -15.49 -0.48 -19.19
C VAL A 246 -15.82 -0.63 -20.68
N ARG A 247 -16.87 0.06 -21.16
CA ARG A 247 -17.25 0.03 -22.59
C ARG A 247 -16.15 0.58 -23.49
N ASP A 248 -15.50 1.66 -23.07
CA ASP A 248 -14.46 2.33 -23.84
C ASP A 248 -13.21 1.45 -24.00
N ILE A 249 -12.77 0.82 -22.92
CA ILE A 249 -11.61 -0.10 -22.94
C ILE A 249 -11.93 -1.32 -23.81
N ASP A 250 -13.12 -1.91 -23.64
CA ASP A 250 -13.55 -3.09 -24.40
C ASP A 250 -13.64 -2.80 -25.91
N ALA A 251 -14.29 -1.68 -26.29
CA ALA A 251 -14.43 -1.27 -27.68
C ALA A 251 -13.07 -0.98 -28.33
N PHE A 252 -12.15 -0.34 -27.59
CA PHE A 252 -10.79 -0.13 -28.06
C PHE A 252 -10.09 -1.46 -28.36
N TRP A 253 -10.04 -2.39 -27.41
CA TRP A 253 -9.31 -3.64 -27.58
C TRP A 253 -9.93 -4.54 -28.65
N GLN A 254 -11.26 -4.56 -28.77
CA GLN A 254 -11.94 -5.26 -29.84
C GLN A 254 -11.51 -4.74 -31.22
N ALA A 255 -11.50 -3.41 -31.42
CA ALA A 255 -11.08 -2.81 -32.68
C ALA A 255 -9.58 -2.98 -32.92
N HIS A 256 -8.76 -2.75 -31.90
CA HIS A 256 -7.31 -2.76 -31.99
C HIS A 256 -6.77 -4.17 -32.30
N LEU A 257 -7.25 -5.21 -31.61
CA LEU A 257 -6.84 -6.58 -31.89
C LEU A 257 -7.35 -7.07 -33.25
N ALA A 258 -8.57 -6.70 -33.66
CA ALA A 258 -9.07 -7.03 -34.99
C ALA A 258 -8.21 -6.43 -36.11
N GLN A 259 -7.78 -5.17 -35.97
CA GLN A 259 -6.84 -4.52 -36.90
C GLN A 259 -5.47 -5.20 -36.95
N ASN A 260 -5.05 -5.81 -35.83
CA ASN A 260 -3.80 -6.55 -35.72
C ASN A 260 -3.98 -8.07 -35.95
N SER A 261 -5.08 -8.50 -36.56
CA SER A 261 -5.37 -9.91 -36.91
C SER A 261 -5.40 -10.89 -35.71
N HIS A 262 -5.74 -10.40 -34.53
CA HIS A 262 -5.94 -11.21 -33.32
C HIS A 262 -7.44 -11.38 -33.00
N SER A 263 -7.83 -12.56 -32.54
CA SER A 263 -9.16 -12.78 -31.99
C SER A 263 -9.27 -12.13 -30.61
N TYR A 264 -10.43 -11.57 -30.31
CA TYR A 264 -10.73 -10.96 -29.02
C TYR A 264 -12.08 -11.44 -28.51
N ARG A 265 -12.13 -11.82 -27.23
CA ARG A 265 -13.37 -12.02 -26.50
C ARG A 265 -13.37 -11.16 -25.24
N ALA A 266 -14.31 -10.21 -25.19
CA ALA A 266 -14.53 -9.34 -24.04
C ALA A 266 -14.52 -10.11 -22.70
N PRO A 267 -13.80 -9.63 -21.68
CA PRO A 267 -13.86 -10.20 -20.35
C PRO A 267 -15.22 -9.86 -19.71
N LYS A 268 -15.62 -10.66 -18.73
CA LYS A 268 -16.68 -10.21 -17.81
C LYS A 268 -16.09 -9.19 -16.85
N VAL A 269 -16.92 -8.25 -16.40
CA VAL A 269 -16.56 -7.30 -15.33
C VAL A 269 -17.57 -7.46 -14.20
N ILE A 270 -17.07 -7.73 -13.00
CA ILE A 270 -17.90 -7.96 -11.81
C ILE A 270 -17.45 -7.01 -10.71
N THR A 271 -18.40 -6.27 -10.15
CA THR A 271 -18.16 -5.47 -8.95
C THR A 271 -18.44 -6.26 -7.71
N TYR A 272 -17.67 -6.00 -6.66
CA TYR A 272 -17.89 -6.54 -5.32
C TYR A 272 -17.68 -5.45 -4.27
N GLY A 273 -17.97 -5.75 -3.00
CA GLY A 273 -17.82 -4.81 -1.89
C GLY A 273 -16.50 -4.99 -1.13
N SER A 274 -16.35 -4.21 -0.06
CA SER A 274 -15.14 -4.20 0.78
C SER A 274 -14.92 -5.51 1.55
N GLU A 275 -15.88 -6.42 1.53
CA GLU A 275 -15.78 -7.78 2.06
C GLU A 275 -14.93 -8.73 1.21
N GLY A 276 -14.59 -8.36 -0.04
CA GLY A 276 -13.91 -9.27 -0.97
C GLY A 276 -14.86 -10.17 -1.76
N VAL A 277 -14.31 -10.97 -2.66
CA VAL A 277 -15.09 -11.88 -3.53
C VAL A 277 -14.35 -13.19 -3.77
N GLN A 278 -15.08 -14.31 -3.69
CA GLN A 278 -14.57 -15.59 -4.13
C GLN A 278 -14.63 -15.68 -5.66
N THR A 279 -13.49 -15.93 -6.30
CA THR A 279 -13.40 -16.13 -7.75
C THR A 279 -12.91 -17.54 -8.08
N PRO A 280 -13.03 -17.99 -9.35
CA PRO A 280 -12.41 -19.24 -9.80
C PRO A 280 -10.87 -19.27 -9.71
N CYS A 281 -10.22 -18.11 -9.61
CA CYS A 281 -8.77 -17.99 -9.45
C CYS A 281 -8.33 -17.86 -7.99
N GLY A 282 -9.26 -17.92 -7.04
CA GLY A 282 -9.01 -17.68 -5.63
C GLY A 282 -9.84 -16.51 -5.07
N PHE A 283 -9.68 -16.27 -3.78
CA PHE A 283 -10.33 -15.15 -3.12
C PHE A 283 -9.60 -13.84 -3.45
N VAL A 284 -10.36 -12.79 -3.77
CA VAL A 284 -9.84 -11.43 -4.00
C VAL A 284 -10.35 -10.57 -2.84
N ASP A 285 -9.42 -9.96 -2.11
CA ASP A 285 -9.74 -9.09 -0.97
C ASP A 285 -10.50 -7.82 -1.37
N GLY A 286 -11.26 -7.24 -0.44
CA GLY A 286 -11.74 -5.85 -0.59
C GLY A 286 -10.59 -4.86 -0.73
N GLY A 287 -10.83 -3.73 -1.38
CA GLY A 287 -9.81 -2.70 -1.56
C GLY A 287 -8.93 -2.85 -2.80
N THR A 288 -9.29 -3.71 -3.77
CA THR A 288 -8.47 -3.91 -4.98
C THR A 288 -9.29 -4.15 -6.26
N ALA A 289 -8.59 -4.17 -7.39
CA ALA A 289 -9.05 -4.78 -8.63
C ALA A 289 -8.15 -5.98 -8.96
N ALA A 290 -8.67 -6.96 -9.71
CA ALA A 290 -7.91 -8.13 -10.11
C ALA A 290 -8.53 -8.81 -11.34
N TYR A 291 -7.69 -9.28 -12.26
CA TYR A 291 -8.07 -10.14 -13.37
C TYR A 291 -7.88 -11.64 -13.05
N CYS A 292 -8.95 -12.41 -13.19
CA CYS A 292 -8.91 -13.88 -13.10
C CYS A 292 -8.83 -14.51 -14.50
N ALA A 293 -7.66 -15.06 -14.83
CA ALA A 293 -7.40 -15.69 -16.13
C ALA A 293 -8.29 -16.91 -16.42
N GLY A 294 -8.51 -17.79 -15.43
CA GLY A 294 -9.33 -19.00 -15.58
C GLY A 294 -10.81 -18.71 -15.87
N ALA A 295 -11.31 -17.55 -15.44
CA ALA A 295 -12.68 -17.11 -15.68
C ALA A 295 -12.80 -16.03 -16.77
N LYS A 296 -11.68 -15.51 -17.28
CA LYS A 296 -11.61 -14.31 -18.14
C LYS A 296 -12.49 -13.18 -17.59
N THR A 297 -12.31 -12.86 -16.32
CA THR A 297 -13.18 -11.93 -15.58
C THR A 297 -12.35 -10.95 -14.77
N ILE A 298 -12.65 -9.66 -14.89
CA ILE A 298 -12.12 -8.58 -14.04
C ILE A 298 -13.08 -8.40 -12.87
N TYR A 299 -12.52 -8.45 -11.66
CA TYR A 299 -13.23 -8.19 -10.42
C TYR A 299 -12.72 -6.88 -9.85
N TYR A 300 -13.60 -6.00 -9.37
CA TYR A 300 -13.15 -4.82 -8.65
C TYR A 300 -14.07 -4.41 -7.51
N ASP A 301 -13.48 -3.89 -6.44
CA ASP A 301 -14.21 -3.28 -5.34
C ASP A 301 -14.69 -1.88 -5.79
N ALA A 302 -16.01 -1.72 -5.90
CA ALA A 302 -16.61 -0.46 -6.35
C ALA A 302 -16.34 0.70 -5.40
N SER A 303 -16.26 0.42 -4.09
CA SER A 303 -15.99 1.42 -3.05
C SER A 303 -14.52 1.84 -3.05
N PHE A 304 -13.61 0.91 -3.33
CA PHE A 304 -12.18 1.18 -3.54
C PHE A 304 -11.95 2.14 -4.70
N LEU A 305 -12.44 1.79 -5.90
CA LEU A 305 -12.22 2.62 -7.09
C LEU A 305 -12.88 4.00 -6.97
N THR A 306 -14.06 4.07 -6.33
CA THR A 306 -14.70 5.36 -6.01
C THR A 306 -13.86 6.19 -5.06
N SER A 307 -13.30 5.58 -4.02
CA SER A 307 -12.43 6.27 -3.05
C SER A 307 -11.12 6.72 -3.69
N LEU A 308 -10.53 5.87 -4.54
CA LEU A 308 -9.30 6.17 -5.25
C LEU A 308 -9.51 7.28 -6.28
N GLN A 309 -10.66 7.33 -6.96
CA GLN A 309 -11.05 8.45 -7.82
C GLN A 309 -11.09 9.78 -7.04
N GLN A 310 -11.64 9.76 -5.82
CA GLN A 310 -11.74 10.96 -4.97
C GLN A 310 -10.37 11.46 -4.49
N GLN A 311 -9.43 10.54 -4.25
CA GLN A 311 -8.11 10.84 -3.71
C GLN A 311 -7.09 11.22 -4.79
N SER A 312 -7.15 10.53 -5.92
CA SER A 312 -6.11 10.54 -6.95
C SER A 312 -6.59 11.12 -8.28
N GLY A 313 -7.85 11.54 -8.38
CA GLY A 313 -8.41 12.21 -9.54
C GLY A 313 -9.28 11.31 -10.42
N ALA A 314 -10.06 11.96 -11.30
CA ALA A 314 -11.06 11.32 -12.14
C ALA A 314 -10.49 10.27 -13.11
N LEU A 315 -9.20 10.37 -13.45
CA LEU A 315 -8.51 9.46 -14.35
C LEU A 315 -8.19 8.10 -13.71
N THR A 316 -8.13 8.03 -12.39
CA THR A 316 -7.59 6.87 -11.67
C THR A 316 -8.35 5.56 -11.93
N PRO A 317 -9.69 5.52 -11.88
CA PRO A 317 -10.44 4.30 -12.19
C PRO A 317 -10.21 3.80 -13.61
N ARG A 318 -10.01 4.73 -14.55
CA ARG A 318 -9.78 4.43 -15.95
C ARG A 318 -8.47 3.71 -16.18
N ILE A 319 -7.40 4.12 -15.50
CA ILE A 319 -6.09 3.48 -15.64
C ILE A 319 -5.95 2.19 -14.83
N VAL A 320 -6.63 2.08 -13.67
CA VAL A 320 -6.68 0.82 -12.91
C VAL A 320 -7.40 -0.25 -13.72
N LEU A 321 -8.57 0.07 -14.29
CA LEU A 321 -9.30 -0.86 -15.15
C LEU A 321 -8.54 -1.18 -16.44
N ALA A 322 -7.79 -0.21 -17.01
CA ALA A 322 -6.94 -0.46 -18.17
C ALA A 322 -5.78 -1.42 -17.86
N HIS A 323 -5.20 -1.35 -16.66
CA HIS A 323 -4.19 -2.30 -16.17
C HIS A 323 -4.77 -3.72 -16.05
N GLU A 324 -5.93 -3.89 -15.42
CA GLU A 324 -6.59 -5.20 -15.35
C GLU A 324 -6.95 -5.76 -16.73
N TRP A 325 -7.30 -4.87 -17.67
CA TRP A 325 -7.49 -5.26 -19.07
C TRP A 325 -6.18 -5.70 -19.72
N GLY A 326 -5.04 -5.10 -19.35
CA GLY A 326 -3.71 -5.56 -19.75
C GLY A 326 -3.51 -7.04 -19.47
N HIS A 327 -3.85 -7.50 -18.27
CA HIS A 327 -3.83 -8.94 -17.94
C HIS A 327 -4.79 -9.78 -18.77
N HIS A 328 -5.94 -9.22 -19.14
CA HIS A 328 -6.84 -9.88 -20.07
C HIS A 328 -6.22 -10.03 -21.47
N ILE A 329 -5.57 -8.98 -22.00
CA ILE A 329 -4.90 -9.03 -23.30
C ILE A 329 -3.71 -10.00 -23.28
N GLN A 330 -2.96 -10.07 -22.18
CA GLN A 330 -1.94 -11.12 -21.99
C GLN A 330 -2.52 -12.52 -22.19
N ASN A 331 -3.71 -12.78 -21.61
CA ASN A 331 -4.40 -14.07 -21.74
C ASN A 331 -4.94 -14.32 -23.17
N GLU A 332 -5.53 -13.31 -23.81
CA GLU A 332 -6.06 -13.43 -25.18
C GLU A 332 -4.95 -13.69 -26.20
N LEU A 333 -3.79 -13.06 -26.01
CA LEU A 333 -2.62 -13.21 -26.87
C LEU A 333 -1.70 -14.37 -26.46
N GLN A 334 -2.04 -15.08 -25.37
CA GLN A 334 -1.25 -16.19 -24.81
C GLN A 334 0.22 -15.82 -24.54
N LEU A 335 0.44 -14.60 -24.06
CA LEU A 335 1.79 -14.11 -23.77
C LEU A 335 2.30 -14.77 -22.49
N ILE A 336 3.49 -15.38 -22.57
CA ILE A 336 4.17 -15.99 -21.43
C ILE A 336 5.17 -14.97 -20.90
N GLN A 337 5.05 -14.63 -19.62
CA GLN A 337 6.01 -13.74 -18.98
C GLN A 337 7.02 -14.54 -18.17
N PRO A 338 8.31 -14.15 -18.15
CA PRO A 338 9.34 -14.88 -17.43
C PRO A 338 9.19 -14.83 -15.91
N SER A 339 8.52 -13.80 -15.39
CA SER A 339 8.33 -13.58 -13.96
C SER A 339 7.01 -12.86 -13.65
N SER A 340 6.62 -12.87 -12.37
CA SER A 340 5.47 -12.10 -11.88
C SER A 340 5.64 -10.60 -12.11
N LEU A 341 6.84 -10.07 -11.89
CA LEU A 341 7.16 -8.67 -12.16
C LEU A 341 6.93 -8.29 -13.63
N GLU A 342 7.44 -9.09 -14.57
CA GLU A 342 7.29 -8.79 -16.00
C GLU A 342 5.84 -8.88 -16.45
N ARG A 343 5.03 -9.74 -15.81
CA ARG A 343 3.58 -9.77 -15.98
C ARG A 343 2.92 -8.45 -15.60
N GLU A 344 3.28 -7.86 -14.46
CA GLU A 344 2.73 -6.57 -14.02
C GLU A 344 3.21 -5.42 -14.90
N ILE A 345 4.51 -5.35 -15.21
CA ILE A 345 5.11 -4.31 -16.05
C ILE A 345 4.53 -4.33 -17.47
N GLN A 346 4.30 -5.50 -18.05
CA GLN A 346 3.67 -5.59 -19.36
C GLN A 346 2.19 -5.18 -19.32
N ALA A 347 1.46 -5.43 -18.24
CA ALA A 347 0.09 -4.95 -18.08
C ALA A 347 0.02 -3.41 -18.03
N ASP A 348 0.97 -2.76 -17.34
CA ASP A 348 1.12 -1.29 -17.37
C ASP A 348 1.39 -0.77 -18.79
N CYS A 349 2.26 -1.45 -19.57
CA CYS A 349 2.50 -1.11 -20.96
C CYS A 349 1.23 -1.19 -21.82
N LEU A 350 0.46 -2.28 -21.67
CA LEU A 350 -0.80 -2.47 -22.39
C LEU A 350 -1.85 -1.42 -21.99
N ALA A 351 -1.90 -1.00 -20.73
CA ALA A 351 -2.72 0.14 -20.30
C ALA A 351 -2.32 1.44 -21.02
N GLY A 352 -1.02 1.64 -21.27
CA GLY A 352 -0.49 2.75 -22.08
C GLY A 352 -0.93 2.72 -23.55
N VAL A 353 -1.00 1.53 -24.15
CA VAL A 353 -1.53 1.35 -25.52
C VAL A 353 -2.97 1.84 -25.60
N PHE A 354 -3.81 1.47 -24.63
CA PHE A 354 -5.17 2.00 -24.52
C PHE A 354 -5.19 3.52 -24.31
N ALA A 355 -4.31 4.07 -23.46
CA ALA A 355 -4.24 5.51 -23.23
C ALA A 355 -3.91 6.32 -24.50
N SER A 356 -3.17 5.72 -25.44
CA SER A 356 -2.89 6.29 -26.77
C SER A 356 -4.01 6.13 -27.80
N ALA A 357 -5.15 5.52 -27.42
CA ALA A 357 -6.28 5.30 -28.32
C ALA A 357 -6.66 6.58 -29.06
N GLY A 358 -6.83 6.54 -30.38
CA GLY A 358 -7.31 7.68 -31.13
C GLY A 358 -8.82 7.89 -30.98
N GLY A 359 -9.31 9.09 -31.33
CA GLY A 359 -10.74 9.39 -31.40
C GLY A 359 -11.35 9.83 -30.06
N GLN A 360 -12.64 9.56 -29.88
CA GLN A 360 -13.44 10.03 -28.73
C GLN A 360 -13.05 9.42 -27.37
N HIS A 361 -12.15 8.43 -27.38
CA HIS A 361 -11.66 7.72 -26.20
C HIS A 361 -10.17 7.99 -25.94
N ALA A 362 -9.56 8.96 -26.63
CA ALA A 362 -8.17 9.33 -26.39
C ALA A 362 -7.98 10.00 -25.02
N MET A 363 -6.91 9.64 -24.30
CA MET A 363 -6.43 10.49 -23.22
C MET A 363 -5.62 11.65 -23.84
N SER A 364 -5.79 12.87 -23.33
CA SER A 364 -4.95 14.00 -23.73
C SER A 364 -3.48 13.76 -23.32
N ALA A 365 -2.54 14.53 -23.87
CA ALA A 365 -1.13 14.42 -23.47
C ALA A 365 -0.94 14.71 -21.97
N GLU A 366 -1.74 15.61 -21.40
CA GLU A 366 -1.76 15.90 -19.96
C GLU A 366 -2.29 14.72 -19.16
N GLU A 367 -3.40 14.10 -19.58
CA GLU A 367 -3.96 12.91 -18.95
C GLU A 367 -2.98 11.71 -19.04
N GLN A 368 -2.28 11.55 -20.16
CA GLN A 368 -1.24 10.52 -20.30
C GLN A 368 -0.08 10.73 -19.31
N ASN A 369 0.34 11.97 -19.08
CA ASN A 369 1.38 12.29 -18.09
C ASN A 369 0.90 12.08 -16.64
N GLU A 370 -0.36 12.43 -16.35
CA GLU A 370 -1.01 12.16 -15.07
C GLU A 370 -1.09 10.64 -14.82
N ALA A 371 -1.56 9.88 -15.81
CA ALA A 371 -1.61 8.42 -15.75
C ALA A 371 -0.22 7.79 -15.50
N ALA A 372 0.80 8.24 -16.21
CA ALA A 372 2.18 7.79 -16.00
C ALA A 372 2.66 8.08 -14.57
N SER A 373 2.27 9.21 -14.00
CA SER A 373 2.60 9.57 -12.61
C SER A 373 1.83 8.72 -11.60
N LEU A 374 0.57 8.37 -11.88
CA LEU A 374 -0.23 7.46 -11.06
C LEU A 374 0.34 6.04 -11.05
N PHE A 375 0.82 5.52 -12.19
CA PHE A 375 1.58 4.26 -12.24
C PHE A 375 2.89 4.33 -11.45
N ALA A 376 3.60 5.47 -11.51
CA ALA A 376 4.79 5.69 -10.69
C ALA A 376 4.46 5.62 -9.19
N LEU A 377 3.38 6.29 -8.77
CA LEU A 377 2.92 6.30 -7.37
C LEU A 377 2.47 4.92 -6.86
N ALA A 378 2.03 4.04 -7.76
CA ALA A 378 1.62 2.68 -7.45
C ALA A 378 2.78 1.66 -7.48
N GLY A 379 4.02 2.09 -7.71
CA GLY A 379 5.18 1.21 -7.72
C GLY A 379 5.61 0.73 -6.32
N ASP A 380 6.30 -0.40 -6.28
CA ASP A 380 6.84 -0.97 -5.05
C ASP A 380 7.95 -0.06 -4.49
N GLU A 381 7.89 0.27 -3.19
CA GLU A 381 8.89 1.11 -2.51
C GLU A 381 10.28 0.44 -2.42
N GLU A 382 10.31 -0.90 -2.38
CA GLU A 382 11.52 -1.72 -2.42
C GLU A 382 11.45 -2.69 -3.60
N ALA A 383 12.60 -3.00 -4.22
CA ALA A 383 12.65 -3.98 -5.28
C ALA A 383 12.30 -5.37 -4.73
N LEU A 384 11.08 -5.82 -4.98
CA LEU A 384 10.68 -7.19 -4.73
C LEU A 384 11.39 -8.12 -5.73
N PRO A 385 11.72 -9.37 -5.33
CA PRO A 385 12.21 -10.38 -6.26
C PRO A 385 11.30 -10.52 -7.47
N GLN A 386 11.85 -10.76 -8.67
CA GLN A 386 11.05 -10.79 -9.92
C GLN A 386 9.90 -11.80 -9.86
N ASP A 387 10.14 -12.96 -9.24
CA ASP A 387 9.15 -14.04 -9.12
C ASP A 387 8.21 -13.87 -7.90
N ASN A 388 8.33 -12.78 -7.14
CA ASN A 388 7.41 -12.52 -6.05
C ASN A 388 6.01 -12.25 -6.63
N PRO A 389 4.97 -13.00 -6.20
CA PRO A 389 3.62 -12.87 -6.76
C PRO A 389 2.97 -11.52 -6.51
N PHE A 390 3.55 -10.68 -5.64
CA PHE A 390 3.13 -9.32 -5.34
C PHE A 390 4.05 -8.25 -5.92
N ALA A 391 5.03 -8.61 -6.77
CA ALA A 391 5.89 -7.64 -7.44
C ALA A 391 5.13 -6.90 -8.54
N HIS A 392 4.81 -5.62 -8.30
CA HIS A 392 4.24 -4.71 -9.30
C HIS A 392 5.33 -3.97 -10.07
N GLY A 393 6.53 -3.88 -9.48
CA GLY A 393 7.68 -3.17 -10.00
C GLY A 393 7.86 -1.79 -9.43
N SER A 394 9.10 -1.30 -9.48
CA SER A 394 9.43 0.04 -8.97
C SER A 394 8.66 1.13 -9.70
N SER A 395 8.48 2.28 -9.04
CA SER A 395 7.84 3.47 -9.64
C SER A 395 8.39 3.82 -11.03
N ALA A 396 9.70 3.72 -11.21
CA ALA A 396 10.35 3.99 -12.48
C ALA A 396 10.00 2.95 -13.56
N GLN A 397 9.95 1.67 -13.21
CA GLN A 397 9.59 0.60 -14.15
C GLN A 397 8.14 0.74 -14.62
N ARG A 398 7.22 0.93 -13.68
CA ARG A 398 5.79 1.10 -13.98
C ARG A 398 5.52 2.31 -14.86
N GLN A 399 6.09 3.46 -14.51
CA GLN A 399 6.00 4.68 -15.31
C GLN A 399 6.59 4.51 -16.72
N ALA A 400 7.77 3.91 -16.82
CA ALA A 400 8.44 3.70 -18.10
C ALA A 400 7.65 2.76 -19.00
N ALA A 401 7.07 1.69 -18.45
CA ALA A 401 6.29 0.72 -19.20
C ALA A 401 5.00 1.32 -19.77
N PHE A 402 4.22 2.00 -18.93
CA PHE A 402 3.05 2.75 -19.39
C PHE A 402 3.41 3.75 -20.49
N THR A 403 4.48 4.53 -20.28
CA THR A 403 4.97 5.51 -21.27
C THR A 403 5.39 4.86 -22.58
N ALA A 404 6.00 3.68 -22.53
CA ALA A 404 6.38 2.93 -23.73
C ALA A 404 5.16 2.52 -24.54
N GLY A 405 4.11 2.02 -23.88
CA GLY A 405 2.84 1.68 -24.52
C GLY A 405 2.19 2.88 -25.20
N VAL A 406 2.18 4.03 -24.53
CA VAL A 406 1.67 5.30 -25.09
C VAL A 406 2.42 5.72 -26.35
N GLN A 407 3.75 5.65 -26.33
CA GLN A 407 4.59 6.21 -27.40
C GLN A 407 4.80 5.26 -28.58
N LYS A 408 4.82 3.95 -28.33
CA LYS A 408 5.28 2.93 -29.28
C LYS A 408 4.23 1.87 -29.60
N GLY A 409 3.08 1.91 -28.93
CA GLY A 409 1.95 1.02 -29.17
C GLY A 409 2.22 -0.44 -28.84
N LEU A 410 1.27 -1.30 -29.23
CA LEU A 410 1.26 -2.73 -28.91
C LEU A 410 2.58 -3.47 -29.20
N PRO A 411 3.28 -3.27 -30.32
CA PRO A 411 4.54 -3.96 -30.60
C PRO A 411 5.59 -3.79 -29.51
N SER A 412 5.63 -2.65 -28.83
CA SER A 412 6.59 -2.40 -27.75
C SER A 412 6.32 -3.19 -26.47
N CYS A 413 5.08 -3.60 -26.24
CA CYS A 413 4.68 -4.35 -25.06
C CYS A 413 4.85 -5.87 -25.25
N ILE A 414 4.84 -6.34 -26.50
CA ILE A 414 4.85 -7.77 -26.85
C ILE A 414 6.14 -8.23 -27.55
N ALA A 415 7.06 -7.31 -27.86
CA ALA A 415 8.36 -7.65 -28.45
C ALA A 415 9.34 -8.13 -27.38
N GLY A 416 9.36 -9.45 -27.16
CA GLY A 416 10.26 -10.12 -26.23
C GLY A 416 10.12 -11.65 -26.13
N ASN A 417 9.30 -12.27 -26.99
CA ASN A 417 9.20 -13.74 -27.11
C ASN A 417 10.22 -14.31 -28.10
#